data_AF-A0A938Z7X8-F1
#
_entry.id   AF-A0A938Z7X8-F1
#
_cell.length_a   1.000
_cell.length_b   1.000
_cell.length_c   1.000
_cell.angle_alpha   90.00
_cell.angle_beta   90.00
_cell.angle_gamma   90.00
#
_symmetry.space_group_name_H-M   'P 1'
#
loop_
_entity.id
_entity.type
_entity.pdbx_description
1 polymer ?
#
loop_
_entity_poly.entity_id
_entity_poly.type
_entity_poly.pdbx_seq_one_letter_code
_entity_poly.pdbx_strand_id
1 'polypeptide(L)'
;IGKFFIDFLGMNGFIYAMPWALPGPIGTFIDTNFQPISLVLVVVLLVVDFLIYYPFCKAYDNVLCKQEAETLAEEEAEEGKAVKAAAAPAAKAVAAETTPAANAPAAPSALKGKDLRVLVLCAGAGTSALLANALKEGAAELGVDITANAGAYGSHYAIMDQYNVIVLAPQVRTYYNEMKADTDRLGITLLSPKGKEYIDLTKDPKGAVAWIEENLEA
;
A
#
# COMPACT_ATOMS: atom_id res chain seq x y z
N ILE A 1 -2.64 13.79 28.05
CA ILE A 1 -1.46 14.67 28.19
C ILE A 1 -1.86 16.14 28.05
N GLY A 2 -2.48 16.57 26.93
CA GLY A 2 -2.88 17.98 26.74
C GLY A 2 -3.76 18.58 27.86
N LYS A 3 -4.80 17.86 28.32
CA LYS A 3 -5.65 18.30 29.45
C LYS A 3 -4.87 18.55 30.76
N PHE A 4 -3.86 17.73 31.05
CA PHE A 4 -3.00 17.92 32.23
C PHE A 4 -2.17 19.20 32.12
N PHE A 5 -1.66 19.52 30.92
CA PHE A 5 -0.94 20.77 30.69
C PHE A 5 -1.83 22.00 30.86
N ILE A 6 -3.11 21.90 30.49
CA ILE A 6 -4.08 22.99 30.66
C ILE A 6 -4.43 23.19 32.15
N ASP A 7 -4.82 22.11 32.83
CA ASP A 7 -5.36 22.22 34.18
C ASP A 7 -4.29 22.42 35.27
N PHE A 8 -3.09 21.85 35.09
CA PHE A 8 -2.05 21.84 36.12
C PHE A 8 -0.83 22.70 35.78
N LEU A 9 -0.51 22.87 34.50
CA LEU A 9 0.66 23.65 34.06
C LEU A 9 0.31 25.04 33.52
N GLY A 10 -0.98 25.40 33.54
CA GLY A 10 -1.46 26.73 33.14
C GLY A 10 -1.32 27.00 31.63
N MET A 11 -1.28 25.95 30.81
CA MET A 11 -1.31 26.10 29.35
C MET A 11 -2.71 26.53 28.91
N ASN A 12 -2.80 27.48 28.00
CA ASN A 12 -4.03 27.82 27.32
C ASN A 12 -4.56 26.60 26.55
N GLY A 13 -5.88 26.48 26.44
CA GLY A 13 -6.48 25.57 25.49
C GLY A 13 -6.11 25.92 24.04
N PHE A 14 -6.49 25.06 23.11
CA PHE A 14 -6.42 25.37 21.68
C PHE A 14 -7.50 26.42 21.37
N ILE A 15 -7.05 27.68 21.21
CA ILE A 15 -7.90 28.85 20.96
C ILE A 15 -8.10 29.05 19.46
N TYR A 16 -7.05 28.79 18.68
CA TYR A 16 -7.11 28.77 17.22
C TYR A 16 -7.07 27.32 16.72
N ALA A 17 -7.67 27.10 15.56
CA ALA A 17 -7.60 25.83 14.86
C ALA A 17 -6.82 26.05 13.57
N MET A 18 -5.50 25.92 13.64
CA MET A 18 -4.64 26.08 12.47
C MET A 18 -4.83 24.93 11.47
N PRO A 19 -4.65 25.19 10.16
CA PRO A 19 -4.75 24.16 9.14
C PRO A 19 -3.71 23.06 9.36
N TRP A 20 -4.09 21.81 9.06
CA TRP A 20 -3.27 20.61 9.24
C TRP A 20 -1.94 20.63 8.46
N ALA A 21 -1.81 21.53 7.48
CA ALA A 21 -0.59 21.73 6.69
C ALA A 21 0.52 22.48 7.46
N LEU A 22 0.21 23.10 8.60
CA LEU A 22 1.20 23.80 9.40
C LEU A 22 2.00 22.79 10.23
N PRO A 23 3.34 22.86 10.27
CA PRO A 23 4.16 21.94 11.05
C PRO A 23 3.72 21.91 12.52
N GLY A 24 3.53 20.70 13.07
CA GLY A 24 2.93 20.48 14.40
C GLY A 24 3.47 21.37 15.54
N PRO A 25 4.80 21.54 15.68
CA PRO A 25 5.37 22.44 16.69
C PRO A 25 4.94 23.92 16.50
N ILE A 26 4.90 24.39 15.26
CA ILE A 26 4.53 25.76 14.91
C ILE A 26 3.02 25.97 15.11
N GLY A 27 2.21 25.00 14.67
CA GLY A 27 0.75 25.05 14.84
C GLY A 27 0.35 25.08 16.30
N THR A 28 0.89 24.16 17.11
CA THR A 28 0.59 24.08 18.55
C THR A 28 0.99 25.36 19.31
N PHE A 29 2.10 25.99 18.92
CA PHE A 29 2.54 27.26 19.51
C PHE A 29 1.56 28.41 19.21
N ILE A 30 1.08 28.51 17.97
CA ILE A 30 0.11 29.53 17.58
C ILE A 30 -1.28 29.25 18.20
N ASP A 31 -1.74 28.00 18.15
CA ASP A 31 -3.06 27.59 18.65
C ASP A 31 -3.25 27.89 20.14
N THR A 32 -2.16 27.84 20.91
CA THR A 32 -2.13 28.12 22.36
C THR A 32 -1.87 29.61 22.68
N ASN A 33 -2.01 30.50 21.69
CA ASN A 33 -1.75 31.94 21.80
C ASN A 33 -0.29 32.27 22.14
N PHE A 34 0.65 31.67 21.39
CA PHE A 34 2.10 31.90 21.49
C PHE A 34 2.70 31.59 22.87
N GLN A 35 2.17 30.58 23.55
CA GLN A 35 2.70 30.18 24.86
C GLN A 35 3.86 29.17 24.73
N PRO A 36 5.05 29.45 25.30
CA PRO A 36 6.20 28.55 25.17
C PRO A 36 5.99 27.16 25.79
N ILE A 37 5.08 27.02 26.76
CA ILE A 37 4.82 25.74 27.43
C ILE A 37 4.19 24.70 26.49
N SER A 38 3.56 25.14 25.40
CA SER A 38 3.01 24.25 24.38
C SER A 38 4.11 23.59 23.54
N LEU A 39 5.29 24.18 23.44
CA LEU A 39 6.46 23.53 22.84
C LEU A 39 6.95 22.36 23.71
N VAL A 40 6.88 22.50 25.04
CA VAL A 40 7.19 21.41 25.97
C VAL A 40 6.19 20.28 25.83
N LEU A 41 4.89 20.59 25.67
CA LEU A 41 3.87 19.60 25.36
C LEU A 41 4.20 18.81 24.10
N VAL A 42 4.63 19.49 23.03
CA VAL A 42 5.01 18.84 21.76
C VAL A 42 6.18 17.86 21.95
N VAL A 43 7.22 18.25 22.68
CA VAL A 43 8.35 17.36 22.97
C VAL A 43 7.89 16.13 23.77
N VAL A 44 7.04 16.31 24.78
CA VAL A 44 6.49 15.20 25.57
C VAL A 44 5.64 14.28 24.71
N LEU A 45 4.81 14.82 23.82
CA LEU A 45 4.02 14.03 22.88
C LEU A 45 4.91 13.21 21.95
N LEU A 46 5.96 13.81 21.38
CA LEU A 46 6.91 13.09 20.52
C LEU A 46 7.62 11.93 21.26
N VAL A 47 8.02 12.13 22.52
CA VAL A 47 8.64 11.07 23.31
C VAL A 47 7.65 9.93 23.57
N VAL A 48 6.41 10.26 23.95
CA VAL A 48 5.37 9.25 24.19
C VAL A 48 5.01 8.52 22.90
N ASP A 49 4.87 9.22 21.78
CA ASP A 49 4.62 8.65 20.46
C ASP A 49 5.73 7.69 20.06
N PHE A 50 6.99 8.08 20.27
CA PHE A 50 8.14 7.20 20.02
C PHE A 50 8.08 5.94 20.88
N LEU A 51 7.81 6.05 22.18
CA LEU A 51 7.70 4.88 23.07
C LEU A 51 6.56 3.94 22.67
N ILE A 52 5.45 4.49 22.17
CA ILE A 52 4.31 3.69 21.70
C ILE A 52 4.63 3.01 20.37
N TYR A 53 5.24 3.72 19.41
CA TYR A 53 5.50 3.19 18.06
C TYR A 53 6.73 2.30 17.97
N TYR A 54 7.78 2.57 18.74
CA TYR A 54 9.03 1.82 18.72
C TYR A 54 8.86 0.28 18.79
N PRO A 55 8.04 -0.31 19.69
CA PRO A 55 7.85 -1.76 19.71
C PRO A 55 7.19 -2.30 18.44
N PHE A 56 6.28 -1.55 17.81
CA PHE A 56 5.65 -1.95 16.56
C PHE A 56 6.62 -1.87 15.39
N CYS A 57 7.41 -0.79 15.31
CA CYS A 57 8.47 -0.67 14.31
C CYS A 57 9.45 -1.83 14.44
N LYS A 58 9.87 -2.18 15.66
CA LYS A 58 10.78 -3.32 15.90
C LYS A 58 10.15 -4.68 15.55
N ALA A 59 8.86 -4.87 15.87
CA ALA A 59 8.17 -6.12 15.52
C ALA A 59 8.05 -6.27 13.99
N TYR A 60 7.72 -5.19 13.29
CA TYR A 60 7.64 -5.15 11.84
C TYR A 60 8.99 -5.38 11.18
N ASP A 61 10.04 -4.72 11.67
CA ASP A 61 11.43 -4.89 11.21
C ASP A 61 11.89 -6.36 11.34
N ASN A 62 11.58 -7.02 12.46
CA ASN A 62 11.88 -8.45 12.64
C ASN A 62 11.13 -9.37 11.66
N VAL A 63 9.92 -9.00 11.23
CA VAL A 63 9.17 -9.78 10.22
C VAL A 63 9.84 -9.64 8.86
N LEU A 64 10.22 -8.42 8.48
CA LEU A 64 10.96 -8.16 7.24
C LEU A 64 12.31 -8.91 7.22
N CYS A 65 13.10 -8.84 8.30
CA CYS A 65 14.36 -9.58 8.41
C CYS A 65 14.19 -11.11 8.23
N LYS A 66 13.07 -11.68 8.67
CA LYS A 66 12.78 -13.11 8.45
C LYS A 66 12.42 -13.41 7.00
N GLN A 67 11.61 -12.55 6.39
CA GLN A 67 11.26 -12.68 4.97
C GLN A 67 12.51 -12.56 4.08
N GLU A 68 13.41 -11.63 4.39
CA GLU A 68 14.69 -11.49 3.70
C GLU A 68 15.55 -12.76 3.88
N ALA A 69 15.63 -13.31 5.09
CA ALA A 69 16.38 -14.54 5.35
C ALA A 69 15.79 -15.78 4.67
N GLU A 70 14.45 -15.89 4.61
CA GLU A 70 13.75 -16.95 3.88
C GLU A 70 13.98 -16.84 2.37
N THR A 71 13.89 -15.61 1.83
CA THR A 71 14.16 -15.34 0.40
C THR A 71 15.61 -15.67 0.05
N LEU A 72 16.58 -15.28 0.89
CA LEU A 72 18.00 -15.62 0.70
C LEU A 72 18.25 -17.13 0.80
N ALA A 73 17.57 -17.85 1.70
CA ALA A 73 17.72 -19.30 1.81
C ALA A 73 17.11 -20.04 0.60
N GLU A 74 16.04 -19.51 0.02
CA GLU A 74 15.47 -20.01 -1.24
C GLU A 74 16.41 -19.74 -2.41
N GLU A 75 17.00 -18.53 -2.50
CA GLU A 75 18.03 -18.19 -3.48
C GLU A 75 19.28 -19.08 -3.34
N GLU A 76 19.76 -19.34 -2.11
CA GLU A 76 20.89 -20.24 -1.84
C GLU A 76 20.54 -21.71 -2.14
N ALA A 77 19.28 -22.13 -1.98
CA ALA A 77 18.83 -23.47 -2.36
C ALA A 77 18.71 -23.63 -3.89
N GLU A 78 18.38 -22.57 -4.60
CA GLU A 78 18.43 -22.51 -6.07
C GLU A 78 19.89 -22.43 -6.59
N GLU A 79 20.75 -21.63 -5.96
CA GLU A 79 22.18 -21.57 -6.28
C GLU A 79 22.90 -22.88 -5.91
N GLY A 80 22.49 -23.59 -4.85
CA GLY A 80 23.00 -24.92 -4.51
C GLY A 80 22.78 -25.98 -5.59
N LYS A 81 21.79 -25.79 -6.48
CA LYS A 81 21.63 -26.60 -7.71
C LYS A 81 22.51 -26.12 -8.86
N ALA A 82 22.89 -24.84 -8.91
CA ALA A 82 23.77 -24.27 -9.93
C ALA A 82 25.29 -24.41 -9.60
N VAL A 83 25.67 -24.48 -8.33
CA VAL A 83 27.08 -24.39 -7.87
C VAL A 83 27.86 -25.72 -7.94
N LYS A 84 27.32 -26.78 -8.56
CA LYS A 84 28.16 -27.89 -9.07
C LYS A 84 28.92 -27.55 -10.35
N ALA A 85 28.72 -26.36 -10.92
CA ALA A 85 29.50 -25.87 -12.04
C ALA A 85 30.17 -24.52 -11.70
N ALA A 86 31.50 -24.52 -11.82
CA ALA A 86 32.39 -23.37 -11.92
C ALA A 86 32.73 -22.61 -10.62
N ALA A 87 33.93 -22.92 -10.12
CA ALA A 87 34.67 -22.16 -9.14
C ALA A 87 35.03 -20.73 -9.63
N ALA A 88 35.00 -19.80 -8.67
CA ALA A 88 35.40 -18.38 -8.69
C ALA A 88 36.91 -18.17 -9.08
N PRO A 89 37.49 -16.92 -9.13
CA PRO A 89 36.98 -15.61 -8.65
C PRO A 89 37.38 -14.34 -9.45
N ALA A 90 36.79 -13.16 -9.10
CA ALA A 90 37.50 -11.95 -8.60
C ALA A 90 36.79 -10.59 -8.89
N ALA A 91 36.10 -10.08 -7.86
CA ALA A 91 35.99 -8.70 -7.31
C ALA A 91 36.14 -7.41 -8.19
N LYS A 92 35.12 -6.53 -8.15
CA LYS A 92 35.18 -5.21 -7.45
C LYS A 92 33.85 -4.40 -7.46
N ALA A 93 33.54 -3.87 -6.27
CA ALA A 93 32.87 -2.60 -5.93
C ALA A 93 31.42 -2.34 -6.37
N VAL A 94 30.51 -2.51 -5.39
CA VAL A 94 29.10 -2.10 -5.42
C VAL A 94 28.99 -0.62 -5.04
N ALA A 95 28.41 0.17 -5.93
CA ALA A 95 27.64 1.36 -5.62
C ALA A 95 26.31 1.18 -6.36
N ALA A 96 25.22 1.02 -5.61
CA ALA A 96 23.89 0.80 -6.18
C ALA A 96 22.90 1.75 -5.51
N GLU A 97 22.75 2.93 -6.12
CA GLU A 97 21.41 3.46 -6.38
C GLU A 97 20.84 2.73 -7.62
N THR A 98 19.51 2.71 -7.70
CA THR A 98 18.65 2.37 -8.85
C THR A 98 18.34 0.89 -9.16
N THR A 99 17.05 0.56 -9.02
CA THR A 99 16.24 -0.37 -9.85
C THR A 99 16.56 -0.17 -11.35
N PRO A 100 16.41 -1.13 -12.31
CA PRO A 100 15.20 -1.96 -12.50
C PRO A 100 15.31 -3.34 -13.23
N ALA A 101 14.20 -4.11 -13.13
CA ALA A 101 13.61 -5.07 -14.09
C ALA A 101 14.43 -6.23 -14.76
N ALA A 102 13.89 -7.47 -14.65
CA ALA A 102 13.33 -8.27 -15.77
C ALA A 102 13.64 -9.79 -15.70
N ASN A 103 12.61 -10.62 -15.89
CA ASN A 103 12.54 -11.49 -17.07
C ASN A 103 11.07 -11.80 -17.45
N ALA A 104 10.73 -11.46 -18.70
CA ALA A 104 9.45 -11.71 -19.37
C ALA A 104 9.44 -13.09 -20.06
N PRO A 105 8.32 -13.54 -20.67
CA PRO A 105 8.21 -13.29 -22.12
C PRO A 105 6.79 -13.03 -22.70
N ALA A 106 6.78 -12.13 -23.71
CA ALA A 106 6.00 -12.07 -24.96
C ALA A 106 4.44 -12.16 -25.01
N ALA A 107 3.81 -11.16 -25.65
CA ALA A 107 2.45 -11.20 -26.24
C ALA A 107 2.44 -11.99 -27.58
N PRO A 108 1.32 -12.56 -28.11
CA PRO A 108 -0.08 -12.08 -28.02
C PRO A 108 -1.20 -13.16 -27.79
N SER A 109 -2.44 -12.67 -27.60
CA SER A 109 -3.77 -13.32 -27.83
C SER A 109 -4.63 -13.82 -26.64
N ALA A 110 -5.75 -13.12 -26.44
CA ALA A 110 -7.15 -13.56 -26.21
C ALA A 110 -7.52 -14.76 -25.28
N LEU A 111 -8.10 -14.41 -24.12
CA LEU A 111 -9.38 -14.94 -23.58
C LEU A 111 -9.55 -16.48 -23.44
N LYS A 112 -8.75 -17.11 -22.57
CA LYS A 112 -9.05 -18.19 -21.60
C LYS A 112 -7.70 -18.76 -21.15
N GLY A 113 -7.35 -18.68 -19.87
CA GLY A 113 -5.96 -18.77 -19.40
C GLY A 113 -5.30 -17.39 -19.23
N LYS A 114 -6.10 -16.40 -18.80
CA LYS A 114 -5.63 -15.04 -18.50
C LYS A 114 -5.13 -15.01 -17.07
N ASP A 115 -3.83 -14.77 -16.86
CA ASP A 115 -3.33 -14.28 -15.58
C ASP A 115 -4.06 -12.96 -15.29
N LEU A 116 -5.05 -13.00 -14.38
CA LEU A 116 -5.83 -11.82 -14.07
C LEU A 116 -5.09 -11.01 -13.01
N ARG A 117 -4.55 -9.86 -13.42
CA ARG A 117 -3.75 -8.99 -12.55
C ARG A 117 -4.59 -7.78 -12.19
N VAL A 118 -5.16 -7.82 -10.99
CA VAL A 118 -6.08 -6.82 -10.46
C VAL A 118 -5.34 -5.87 -9.52
N LEU A 119 -5.46 -4.56 -9.74
CA LEU A 119 -4.96 -3.53 -8.83
C LEU A 119 -6.13 -2.78 -8.19
N VAL A 120 -6.27 -2.88 -6.88
CA VAL A 120 -7.27 -2.14 -6.11
C VAL A 120 -6.67 -0.86 -5.55
N LEU A 121 -7.25 0.30 -5.89
CA LEU A 121 -6.75 1.61 -5.49
C LEU A 121 -7.69 2.29 -4.48
N CYS A 122 -7.14 2.74 -3.36
CA CYS A 122 -7.84 3.62 -2.41
C CYS A 122 -6.98 4.84 -2.03
N ALA A 123 -7.43 5.68 -1.07
CA ALA A 123 -6.69 6.88 -0.69
C ALA A 123 -5.34 6.61 0.03
N GLY A 124 -5.16 5.44 0.66
CA GLY A 124 -3.99 5.15 1.51
C GLY A 124 -3.74 3.66 1.75
N ALA A 125 -3.97 2.83 0.74
CA ALA A 125 -3.79 1.37 0.68
C ALA A 125 -4.61 0.47 1.66
N GLY A 126 -5.13 1.00 2.78
CA GLY A 126 -5.80 0.18 3.81
C GLY A 126 -7.09 -0.50 3.34
N THR A 127 -8.08 0.29 2.88
CA THR A 127 -9.36 -0.26 2.41
C THR A 127 -9.23 -1.07 1.13
N SER A 128 -8.25 -0.78 0.27
CA SER A 128 -7.94 -1.57 -0.92
C SER A 128 -7.35 -2.94 -0.58
N ALA A 129 -6.61 -3.07 0.51
CA ALA A 129 -6.06 -4.36 0.94
C ALA A 129 -7.16 -5.36 1.30
N LEU A 130 -8.28 -4.90 1.87
CA LEU A 130 -9.42 -5.78 2.22
C LEU A 130 -9.99 -6.48 0.99
N LEU A 131 -10.24 -5.73 -0.09
CA LEU A 131 -10.77 -6.32 -1.32
C LEU A 131 -9.72 -7.16 -2.05
N ALA A 132 -8.46 -6.71 -2.10
CA ALA A 132 -7.39 -7.49 -2.71
C ALA A 132 -7.18 -8.84 -2.01
N ASN A 133 -7.28 -8.88 -0.68
CA ASN A 133 -7.19 -10.13 0.08
C ASN A 133 -8.41 -11.03 -0.15
N ALA A 134 -9.63 -10.46 -0.17
CA ALA A 134 -10.84 -11.22 -0.48
C ALA A 134 -10.78 -11.84 -1.88
N LEU A 135 -10.21 -11.13 -2.87
CA LEU A 135 -9.99 -11.67 -4.22
C LEU A 135 -8.99 -12.82 -4.23
N LYS A 136 -7.87 -12.73 -3.49
CA LYS A 136 -6.90 -13.83 -3.37
C LYS A 136 -7.50 -15.07 -2.72
N GLU A 137 -8.28 -14.88 -1.66
CA GLU A 137 -8.96 -15.96 -0.95
C GLU A 137 -10.00 -16.63 -1.84
N GLY A 138 -10.84 -15.84 -2.54
CA GLY A 138 -11.82 -16.36 -3.48
C GLY A 138 -11.18 -17.09 -4.66
N ALA A 139 -10.05 -16.57 -5.17
CA ALA A 139 -9.30 -17.19 -6.25
C ALA A 139 -8.71 -18.54 -5.83
N ALA A 140 -8.16 -18.64 -4.61
CA ALA A 140 -7.65 -19.89 -4.05
C ALA A 140 -8.77 -20.93 -3.86
N GLU A 141 -9.96 -20.53 -3.43
CA GLU A 141 -11.10 -21.43 -3.25
C GLU A 141 -11.74 -21.91 -4.55
N LEU A 142 -11.79 -21.04 -5.57
CA LEU A 142 -12.38 -21.34 -6.87
C LEU A 142 -11.38 -21.97 -7.85
N GLY A 143 -10.08 -21.97 -7.50
CA GLY A 143 -9.00 -22.47 -8.36
C GLY A 143 -8.78 -21.60 -9.59
N VAL A 144 -9.01 -20.29 -9.48
CA VAL A 144 -8.83 -19.30 -10.54
C VAL A 144 -7.50 -18.58 -10.35
N ASP A 145 -6.75 -18.34 -11.42
CA ASP A 145 -5.47 -17.63 -11.36
C ASP A 145 -5.67 -16.11 -11.37
N ILE A 146 -5.77 -15.53 -10.16
CA ILE A 146 -5.92 -14.08 -9.95
C ILE A 146 -4.81 -13.57 -9.03
N THR A 147 -4.04 -12.62 -9.55
CA THR A 147 -3.09 -11.82 -8.77
C THR A 147 -3.74 -10.48 -8.42
N ALA A 148 -4.12 -10.29 -7.17
CA ALA A 148 -4.71 -9.04 -6.69
C ALA A 148 -3.74 -8.23 -5.80
N ASN A 149 -3.50 -6.97 -6.11
CA ASN A 149 -2.65 -6.08 -5.31
C ASN A 149 -3.43 -4.85 -4.86
N ALA A 150 -3.01 -4.27 -3.73
CA ALA A 150 -3.57 -3.04 -3.20
C ALA A 150 -2.59 -1.88 -3.38
N GLY A 151 -3.10 -0.68 -3.61
CA GLY A 151 -2.30 0.52 -3.79
C GLY A 151 -3.00 1.79 -3.35
N ALA A 152 -2.21 2.85 -3.20
CA ALA A 152 -2.73 4.19 -2.99
C ALA A 152 -2.93 4.90 -4.34
N TYR A 153 -4.00 5.66 -4.46
CA TYR A 153 -4.18 6.57 -5.57
C TYR A 153 -3.06 7.62 -5.55
N GLY A 154 -2.38 7.82 -6.68
CA GLY A 154 -1.17 8.64 -6.81
C GLY A 154 0.13 7.84 -6.97
N SER A 155 0.24 6.62 -6.41
CA SER A 155 1.43 5.77 -6.58
C SER A 155 1.29 4.73 -7.71
N HIS A 156 0.12 4.68 -8.36
CA HIS A 156 -0.19 3.68 -9.39
C HIS A 156 0.45 3.94 -10.75
N TYR A 157 0.87 5.18 -11.06
CA TYR A 157 1.40 5.54 -12.39
C TYR A 157 2.60 4.69 -12.84
N ALA A 158 3.44 4.26 -11.89
CA ALA A 158 4.65 3.48 -12.19
C ALA A 158 4.41 1.97 -12.32
N ILE A 159 3.23 1.48 -11.92
CA ILE A 159 2.92 0.04 -11.83
C ILE A 159 1.66 -0.34 -12.62
N MET A 160 0.88 0.63 -13.11
CA MET A 160 -0.42 0.38 -13.72
C MET A 160 -0.35 -0.48 -14.99
N ASP A 161 0.74 -0.37 -15.76
CA ASP A 161 1.01 -1.16 -16.97
C ASP A 161 1.20 -2.65 -16.69
N GLN A 162 1.45 -3.02 -15.43
CA GLN A 162 1.57 -4.41 -15.01
C GLN A 162 0.19 -5.06 -14.81
N TYR A 163 -0.89 -4.29 -14.68
CA TYR A 163 -2.23 -4.81 -14.35
C TYR A 163 -3.17 -4.71 -15.54
N ASN A 164 -4.12 -5.65 -15.64
CA ASN A 164 -5.13 -5.67 -16.70
C ASN A 164 -6.50 -5.19 -16.19
N VAL A 165 -6.72 -5.18 -14.88
CA VAL A 165 -7.94 -4.68 -14.24
C VAL A 165 -7.55 -3.73 -13.11
N ILE A 166 -8.15 -2.56 -13.08
CA ILE A 166 -8.02 -1.62 -11.96
C ILE A 166 -9.39 -1.43 -11.31
N VAL A 167 -9.45 -1.63 -10.00
CA VAL A 167 -10.65 -1.40 -9.19
C VAL A 167 -10.45 -0.15 -8.35
N LEU A 168 -11.27 0.86 -8.60
CA LEU A 168 -11.22 2.14 -7.91
C LEU A 168 -12.19 2.15 -6.73
N ALA A 169 -11.65 2.20 -5.50
CA ALA A 169 -12.46 2.20 -4.28
C ALA A 169 -13.38 3.44 -4.20
N PRO A 170 -14.53 3.34 -3.51
CA PRO A 170 -15.54 4.41 -3.47
C PRO A 170 -15.01 5.78 -3.03
N GLN A 171 -13.99 5.81 -2.17
CA GLN A 171 -13.38 7.03 -1.63
C GLN A 171 -12.67 7.88 -2.68
N VAL A 172 -12.11 7.24 -3.71
CA VAL A 172 -11.30 7.89 -4.76
C VAL A 172 -12.08 7.99 -6.09
N ARG A 173 -13.40 7.75 -6.06
CA ARG A 173 -14.27 7.78 -7.24
C ARG A 173 -14.32 9.13 -7.95
N THR A 174 -14.04 10.23 -7.25
CA THR A 174 -13.91 11.56 -7.86
C THR A 174 -12.90 11.58 -9.01
N TYR A 175 -11.88 10.73 -8.94
CA TYR A 175 -10.83 10.61 -9.96
C TYR A 175 -11.16 9.62 -11.09
N TYR A 176 -12.40 9.14 -11.18
CA TYR A 176 -12.79 8.12 -12.16
C TYR A 176 -12.56 8.57 -13.61
N ASN A 177 -12.87 9.83 -13.95
CA ASN A 177 -12.74 10.32 -15.32
C ASN A 177 -11.27 10.40 -15.77
N GLU A 178 -10.39 10.83 -14.88
CA GLU A 178 -8.94 10.90 -15.13
C GLU A 178 -8.37 9.48 -15.25
N MET A 179 -8.71 8.61 -14.30
CA MET A 179 -8.30 7.21 -14.34
C MET A 179 -8.79 6.52 -15.61
N LYS A 180 -10.02 6.80 -16.04
CA LYS A 180 -10.58 6.21 -17.27
C LYS A 180 -9.78 6.59 -18.51
N ALA A 181 -9.34 7.84 -18.61
CA ALA A 181 -8.50 8.26 -19.74
C ALA A 181 -7.16 7.52 -19.75
N ASP A 182 -6.54 7.32 -18.58
CA ASP A 182 -5.28 6.60 -18.45
C ASP A 182 -5.42 5.09 -18.69
N THR A 183 -6.49 4.47 -18.19
CA THR A 183 -6.76 3.05 -18.42
C THR A 183 -7.16 2.77 -19.86
N ASP A 184 -7.99 3.62 -20.49
CA ASP A 184 -8.38 3.47 -21.89
C ASP A 184 -7.16 3.58 -22.81
N ARG A 185 -6.17 4.43 -22.47
CA ARG A 185 -4.90 4.54 -23.20
C ARG A 185 -4.04 3.27 -23.12
N LEU A 186 -4.08 2.56 -22.00
CA LEU A 186 -3.31 1.33 -21.77
C LEU A 186 -4.10 0.05 -22.08
N GLY A 187 -5.38 0.17 -22.44
CA GLY A 187 -6.26 -0.98 -22.67
C GLY A 187 -6.59 -1.76 -21.39
N ILE A 188 -6.61 -1.07 -20.24
CA ILE A 188 -6.89 -1.63 -18.91
C ILE A 188 -8.37 -1.46 -18.60
N THR A 189 -9.01 -2.48 -18.02
CA THR A 189 -10.41 -2.39 -17.59
C THR A 189 -10.51 -1.64 -16.26
N LEU A 190 -11.24 -0.54 -16.22
CA LEU A 190 -11.49 0.24 -15.00
C LEU A 190 -12.87 -0.07 -14.41
N LEU A 191 -12.88 -0.59 -13.18
CA LEU A 191 -14.09 -0.89 -12.42
C LEU A 191 -14.21 0.06 -11.22
N SER A 192 -15.43 0.52 -10.92
CA SER A 192 -15.69 1.42 -9.78
C SER A 192 -16.98 1.03 -9.04
N PRO A 193 -16.90 0.08 -8.10
CA PRO A 193 -18.04 -0.35 -7.30
C PRO A 193 -18.55 0.78 -6.40
N LYS A 194 -19.83 0.71 -6.03
CA LYS A 194 -20.44 1.66 -5.08
C LYS A 194 -20.08 1.32 -3.63
N GLY A 195 -20.31 2.27 -2.70
CA GLY A 195 -19.96 2.12 -1.28
C GLY A 195 -20.44 0.82 -0.64
N LYS A 196 -21.74 0.51 -0.76
CA LYS A 196 -22.32 -0.73 -0.21
C LYS A 196 -21.77 -1.98 -0.89
N GLU A 197 -21.77 -1.98 -2.22
CA GLU A 197 -21.28 -3.07 -3.06
C GLU A 197 -19.83 -3.42 -2.75
N TYR A 198 -18.94 -2.43 -2.63
CA TYR A 198 -17.54 -2.64 -2.26
C TYR A 198 -17.39 -3.39 -0.93
N ILE A 199 -18.16 -3.01 0.08
CA ILE A 199 -18.11 -3.66 1.41
C ILE A 199 -18.65 -5.08 1.34
N ASP A 200 -19.72 -5.32 0.58
CA ASP A 200 -20.26 -6.67 0.38
C ASP A 200 -19.22 -7.57 -0.29
N LEU A 201 -18.53 -7.09 -1.33
CA LEU A 201 -17.43 -7.82 -2.01
C LEU A 201 -16.25 -8.11 -1.06
N THR A 202 -15.92 -7.20 -0.14
CA THR A 202 -14.83 -7.46 0.84
C THR A 202 -15.17 -8.55 1.85
N LYS A 203 -16.44 -8.91 2.00
CA LYS A 203 -16.92 -9.91 2.97
C LYS A 203 -17.29 -11.25 2.31
N ASP A 204 -17.40 -11.27 0.98
CA ASP A 204 -17.72 -12.46 0.20
C ASP A 204 -16.63 -12.70 -0.86
N PRO A 205 -15.60 -13.49 -0.52
CA PRO A 205 -14.49 -13.80 -1.43
C PRO A 205 -14.93 -14.37 -2.79
N LYS A 206 -15.93 -15.25 -2.81
CA LYS A 206 -16.44 -15.85 -4.06
C LYS A 206 -17.21 -14.83 -4.88
N GLY A 207 -18.06 -14.04 -4.21
CA GLY A 207 -18.78 -12.93 -4.83
C GLY A 207 -17.84 -11.89 -5.43
N ALA A 208 -16.70 -11.62 -4.78
CA ALA A 208 -15.68 -10.70 -5.29
C ALA A 208 -15.09 -11.17 -6.62
N VAL A 209 -14.71 -12.45 -6.73
CA VAL A 209 -14.16 -13.02 -7.97
C VAL A 209 -15.21 -13.04 -9.08
N ALA A 210 -16.41 -13.54 -8.78
CA ALA A 210 -17.50 -13.60 -9.76
C ALA A 210 -17.88 -12.21 -10.29
N TRP A 211 -17.88 -11.20 -9.43
CA TRP A 211 -18.16 -9.81 -9.84
C TRP A 211 -17.09 -9.28 -10.80
N ILE A 212 -15.81 -9.57 -10.55
CA ILE A 212 -14.74 -9.18 -11.48
C ILE A 212 -14.94 -9.87 -12.83
N GLU A 213 -15.22 -11.18 -12.85
CA GLU A 213 -15.46 -11.93 -14.08
C GLU A 213 -16.66 -11.38 -14.88
N GLU A 214 -17.80 -11.13 -14.22
CA GLU A 214 -19.00 -10.57 -14.84
C GLU A 214 -18.74 -9.19 -15.47
N ASN A 215 -17.97 -8.34 -14.80
CA ASN A 215 -17.64 -7.00 -15.30
C ASN A 215 -16.51 -7.01 -16.35
N LEU A 216 -15.84 -8.15 -16.57
CA LEU A 216 -14.85 -8.31 -17.64
C LEU A 216 -15.44 -8.88 -18.92
N GLU A 217 -16.58 -9.57 -18.82
CA GLU A 217 -17.34 -10.08 -19.97
C GLU A 217 -18.34 -9.07 -20.54
N ALA A 218 -18.57 -7.95 -19.84
CA ALA A 218 -19.45 -6.84 -20.23
C ALA A 218 -18.75 -5.77 -21.09
#